data_AF-A0A1I1CGK7-F1
#
_entry.id   AF-A0A1I1CGK7-F1
#
_cell.length_a   1.000
_cell.length_b   1.000
_cell.length_c   1.000
_cell.angle_alpha   90.00
_cell.angle_beta   90.00
_cell.angle_gamma   90.00
#
_symmetry.space_group_name_H-M   'P 1'
#
loop_
_entity.id
_entity.type
_entity.pdbx_description
1 polymer ?
#
loop_
_entity_poly.entity_id
_entity_poly.type
_entity_poly.pdbx_seq_one_letter_code
_entity_poly.pdbx_strand_id
1 'polypeptide(L)'
;MRLRLWWTGLALTAVILLSSCGPESSASSEQMSYKDVKSMVIDILGSQEAQEALDKASTEKYGTSSLHAQSLTPSDQEQIRTAVKDVLTSSNYSKVLREIMTDTKFAGEFAKAVSKDNKQIHKELLKDPTYQQELVSVFKTGDMKTVLFETTKTAEYRKQMMSAVGEAIQNPVFKLELMKILQDVVKEELTPKPEDSKGGSSSGGGESGGQSGGGEGGDQQSESGGGQ
;
A
#
# COMPACT_ATOMS: atom_id res chain seq x y z
N MET A 1 -24.37 -99.60 -22.21
CA MET A 1 -24.22 -99.15 -20.81
C MET A 1 -22.78 -98.86 -20.37
N ARG A 2 -21.74 -98.95 -21.23
CA ARG A 2 -20.35 -98.68 -20.85
C ARG A 2 -19.89 -97.21 -21.01
N LEU A 3 -20.68 -96.37 -21.69
CA LEU A 3 -20.34 -94.96 -21.95
C LEU A 3 -20.81 -93.99 -20.83
N ARG A 4 -21.83 -94.36 -20.04
CA ARG A 4 -22.30 -93.55 -18.89
C ARG A 4 -21.37 -93.64 -17.68
N LEU A 5 -20.64 -94.75 -17.52
CA LEU A 5 -19.68 -94.95 -16.43
C LEU A 5 -18.39 -94.14 -16.62
N TRP A 6 -18.01 -93.87 -17.88
CA TRP A 6 -16.82 -93.08 -18.20
C TRP A 6 -17.03 -91.58 -17.94
N TRP A 7 -18.25 -91.10 -18.18
CA TRP A 7 -18.64 -89.71 -17.87
C TRP A 7 -18.78 -89.41 -16.37
N THR A 8 -19.23 -90.39 -15.58
CA THR A 8 -19.23 -90.24 -14.10
C THR A 8 -17.83 -90.31 -13.49
N GLY A 9 -16.89 -91.00 -14.15
CA GLY A 9 -15.48 -91.05 -13.71
C GLY A 9 -14.73 -89.74 -13.93
N LEU A 10 -15.00 -89.03 -15.03
CA LEU A 10 -14.38 -87.74 -15.36
C LEU A 10 -14.89 -86.58 -14.46
N ALA A 11 -16.14 -86.65 -14.00
CA ALA A 11 -16.72 -85.66 -13.11
C ALA A 11 -16.20 -85.79 -11.65
N LEU A 12 -15.85 -87.00 -11.21
CA LEU A 12 -15.35 -87.25 -9.85
C LEU A 12 -13.89 -86.82 -9.67
N THR A 13 -13.08 -86.86 -10.73
CA THR A 13 -11.68 -86.39 -10.71
C THR A 13 -11.55 -84.87 -10.77
N ALA A 14 -12.55 -84.15 -11.31
CA ALA A 14 -12.57 -82.68 -11.32
C ALA A 14 -12.81 -82.07 -9.93
N VAL A 15 -13.53 -82.76 -9.03
CA VAL A 15 -13.83 -82.26 -7.67
C VAL A 15 -12.62 -82.39 -6.72
N ILE A 16 -11.72 -83.34 -6.98
CA ILE A 16 -10.53 -83.57 -6.13
C ILE A 16 -9.45 -82.49 -6.35
N LEU A 17 -9.41 -81.87 -7.53
CA LEU A 17 -8.43 -80.82 -7.85
C LEU A 17 -8.76 -79.42 -7.26
N LEU A 18 -9.99 -79.21 -6.78
CA LEU A 18 -10.41 -77.95 -6.13
C LEU A 18 -10.20 -77.92 -4.61
N SER A 19 -9.77 -79.04 -4.00
CA SER A 19 -9.54 -79.14 -2.55
C SER A 19 -8.06 -79.06 -2.15
N SER A 20 -7.16 -78.66 -3.06
CA SER A 20 -5.74 -78.40 -2.76
C SER A 20 -5.49 -76.92 -2.42
N CYS A 21 -6.27 -76.36 -1.50
CA CYS A 21 -5.88 -75.18 -0.75
C CYS A 21 -5.83 -75.63 0.72
N GLY A 22 -4.63 -76.02 1.17
CA GLY A 22 -4.39 -76.38 2.57
C GLY A 22 -4.45 -75.14 3.46
N PRO A 23 -4.94 -75.26 4.71
CA PRO A 23 -4.79 -74.21 5.69
C PRO A 23 -3.35 -74.28 6.23
N GLU A 24 -2.46 -73.45 5.69
CA GLU A 24 -1.23 -73.12 6.40
C GLU A 24 -1.57 -72.05 7.43
N SER A 25 -1.66 -72.47 8.69
CA SER A 25 -1.76 -71.58 9.84
C SER A 25 -0.40 -70.93 10.08
N SER A 26 -0.31 -69.59 9.93
CA SER A 26 0.56 -68.72 10.74
C SER A 26 0.28 -67.24 10.52
N ALA A 27 0.19 -66.53 11.66
CA ALA A 27 0.37 -65.09 11.87
C ALA A 27 -0.85 -64.14 11.77
N SER A 28 -1.30 -63.75 12.96
CA SER A 28 -1.78 -62.41 13.34
C SER A 28 -2.86 -61.77 12.48
N SER A 29 -4.11 -62.08 12.78
CA SER A 29 -5.24 -61.18 12.53
C SER A 29 -5.20 -60.00 13.52
N GLU A 30 -4.30 -59.05 13.29
CA GLU A 30 -4.58 -57.67 13.70
C GLU A 30 -5.45 -57.07 12.60
N GLN A 31 -6.67 -56.68 12.96
CA GLN A 31 -7.50 -55.84 12.11
C GLN A 31 -6.68 -54.59 11.79
N MET A 32 -6.22 -54.46 10.54
CA MET A 32 -5.60 -53.21 10.08
C MET A 32 -6.51 -52.05 10.50
N SER A 33 -5.99 -51.18 11.36
CA SER A 33 -6.76 -50.06 11.88
C SER A 33 -7.17 -49.17 10.72
N TYR A 34 -8.37 -48.60 10.77
CA TYR A 34 -8.81 -47.60 9.80
C TYR A 34 -7.79 -46.45 9.68
N LYS A 35 -7.04 -46.16 10.74
CA LYS A 35 -5.94 -45.19 10.71
C LYS A 35 -4.78 -45.62 9.81
N ASP A 36 -4.42 -46.89 9.81
CA ASP A 36 -3.31 -47.41 8.99
C ASP A 36 -3.73 -47.49 7.53
N VAL A 37 -4.97 -47.92 7.25
CA VAL A 37 -5.52 -47.87 5.88
C VAL A 37 -5.65 -46.44 5.39
N LYS A 38 -6.10 -45.50 6.23
CA LYS A 38 -6.18 -44.08 5.88
C LYS A 38 -4.80 -43.48 5.60
N SER A 39 -3.80 -43.79 6.42
CA SER A 39 -2.43 -43.31 6.20
C SER A 39 -1.87 -43.88 4.90
N MET A 40 -2.10 -45.16 4.63
CA MET A 40 -1.68 -45.80 3.39
C MET A 40 -2.37 -45.17 2.17
N VAL A 41 -3.68 -44.85 2.25
CA VAL A 41 -4.39 -44.17 1.16
C VAL A 41 -3.89 -42.73 0.98
N ILE A 42 -3.59 -42.02 2.06
CA ILE A 42 -3.01 -40.67 1.98
C ILE A 42 -1.62 -40.71 1.36
N ASP A 43 -0.79 -41.69 1.72
CA ASP A 43 0.54 -41.86 1.14
C ASP A 43 0.47 -42.29 -0.34
N ILE A 44 -0.49 -43.14 -0.71
CA ILE A 44 -0.74 -43.48 -2.12
C ILE A 44 -1.18 -42.23 -2.89
N LEU A 45 -2.16 -41.47 -2.40
CA LEU A 45 -2.64 -40.25 -3.07
C LEU A 45 -1.60 -39.12 -3.06
N GLY A 46 -0.73 -39.09 -2.07
CA GLY A 46 0.37 -38.13 -1.93
C GLY A 46 1.62 -38.53 -2.71
N SER A 47 1.74 -39.78 -3.13
CA SER A 47 2.87 -40.28 -3.92
C SER A 47 2.90 -39.64 -5.31
N GLN A 48 4.11 -39.44 -5.83
CA GLN A 48 4.33 -38.88 -7.17
C GLN A 48 3.69 -39.76 -8.26
N GLU A 49 3.63 -41.07 -8.05
CA GLU A 49 3.00 -41.99 -9.01
C GLU A 49 1.49 -41.78 -9.12
N ALA A 50 0.79 -41.43 -8.02
CA ALA A 50 -0.64 -41.14 -8.07
C ALA A 50 -0.92 -39.78 -8.71
N GLN A 51 -0.06 -38.78 -8.46
CA GLN A 51 -0.15 -37.49 -9.13
C GLN A 51 0.08 -37.65 -10.64
N GLU A 52 1.09 -38.42 -11.04
CA GLU A 52 1.37 -38.71 -12.44
C GLU A 52 0.27 -39.56 -13.09
N ALA A 53 -0.33 -40.51 -12.36
CA ALA A 53 -1.47 -41.29 -12.83
C ALA A 53 -2.73 -40.42 -13.01
N LEU A 54 -2.97 -39.46 -12.11
CA LEU A 54 -4.07 -38.49 -12.24
C LEU A 54 -3.83 -37.51 -13.41
N ASP A 55 -2.60 -37.07 -13.62
CA ASP A 55 -2.23 -36.23 -14.77
C ASP A 55 -2.34 -37.00 -16.09
N LYS A 56 -1.93 -38.28 -16.12
CA LYS A 56 -2.13 -39.16 -17.29
C LYS A 56 -3.60 -39.45 -17.54
N ALA A 57 -4.38 -39.78 -16.51
CA ALA A 57 -5.80 -40.07 -16.65
C ALA A 57 -6.61 -38.83 -17.05
N SER A 58 -6.29 -37.66 -16.51
CA SER A 58 -6.90 -36.39 -16.92
C SER A 58 -6.50 -36.00 -18.33
N THR A 59 -5.24 -36.21 -18.71
CA THR A 59 -4.74 -35.97 -20.08
C THR A 59 -5.33 -36.94 -21.10
N GLU A 60 -5.49 -38.22 -20.75
CA GLU A 60 -6.07 -39.25 -21.61
C GLU A 60 -7.57 -39.02 -21.84
N LYS A 61 -8.27 -38.51 -20.83
CA LYS A 61 -9.72 -38.23 -20.91
C LYS A 61 -10.06 -36.82 -21.42
N TYR A 62 -9.19 -35.82 -21.20
CA TYR A 62 -9.49 -34.41 -21.46
C TYR A 62 -8.43 -33.65 -22.30
N GLY A 63 -7.32 -34.29 -22.69
CA GLY A 63 -6.29 -33.71 -23.56
C GLY A 63 -5.44 -32.61 -22.91
N THR A 64 -4.18 -32.49 -23.35
CA THR A 64 -3.15 -31.56 -22.83
C THR A 64 -3.38 -30.07 -23.17
N SER A 65 -4.60 -29.55 -23.19
CA SER A 65 -4.86 -28.10 -23.35
C SER A 65 -6.31 -27.71 -23.03
N SER A 66 -6.47 -26.79 -22.07
CA SER A 66 -7.53 -25.76 -21.93
C SER A 66 -9.02 -26.10 -22.12
N LEU A 67 -9.41 -27.36 -22.30
CA LEU A 67 -10.79 -27.79 -22.63
C LEU A 67 -11.54 -28.49 -21.47
N HIS A 68 -11.07 -28.33 -20.23
CA HIS A 68 -11.79 -28.83 -19.07
C HIS A 68 -13.18 -28.16 -18.89
N ALA A 69 -13.43 -27.01 -19.51
CA ALA A 69 -14.73 -26.33 -19.49
C ALA A 69 -15.63 -26.64 -20.70
N GLN A 70 -15.05 -27.03 -21.83
CA GLN A 70 -15.76 -27.20 -23.11
C GLN A 70 -16.37 -28.61 -23.27
N SER A 71 -15.86 -29.59 -22.51
CA SER A 71 -16.35 -30.98 -22.47
C SER A 71 -17.38 -31.24 -21.35
N LEU A 72 -17.70 -30.21 -20.55
CA LEU A 72 -18.66 -30.28 -19.45
C LEU A 72 -20.09 -30.28 -19.97
N THR A 73 -20.96 -31.08 -19.34
CA THR A 73 -22.38 -30.99 -19.64
C THR A 73 -22.90 -29.59 -19.22
N PRO A 74 -23.97 -29.07 -19.84
CA PRO A 74 -24.54 -27.77 -19.45
C PRO A 74 -24.85 -27.67 -17.95
N SER A 75 -25.21 -28.78 -17.31
CA SER A 75 -25.44 -28.89 -15.87
C SER A 75 -24.16 -28.68 -15.04
N ASP A 76 -23.03 -29.22 -15.49
CA ASP A 76 -21.75 -29.08 -14.79
C ASP A 76 -21.22 -27.64 -14.89
N GLN A 77 -21.48 -26.95 -16.01
CA GLN A 77 -21.12 -25.54 -16.17
C GLN A 77 -21.91 -24.63 -15.21
N GLU A 78 -23.18 -24.94 -14.94
CA GLU A 78 -24.01 -24.21 -13.98
C GLU A 78 -23.53 -24.41 -12.54
N GLN A 79 -23.15 -25.65 -12.19
CA GLN A 79 -22.57 -25.95 -10.88
C GLN A 79 -21.24 -25.23 -10.67
N ILE A 80 -20.36 -25.19 -11.68
CA ILE A 80 -19.09 -24.45 -11.59
C ILE A 80 -19.34 -22.95 -11.46
N ARG A 81 -20.26 -22.37 -12.24
CA ARG A 81 -20.60 -20.93 -12.10
C ARG A 81 -21.13 -20.60 -10.72
N THR A 82 -21.96 -21.47 -10.15
CA THR A 82 -22.50 -21.29 -8.79
C THR A 82 -21.38 -21.39 -7.75
N ALA A 83 -20.51 -22.39 -7.84
CA ALA A 83 -19.37 -22.52 -6.94
C ALA A 83 -18.40 -21.33 -7.05
N VAL A 84 -18.10 -20.85 -8.25
CA VAL A 84 -17.27 -19.66 -8.46
C VAL A 84 -17.95 -18.42 -7.86
N LYS A 85 -19.25 -18.24 -8.08
CA LYS A 85 -20.01 -17.14 -7.49
C LYS A 85 -19.96 -17.20 -5.97
N ASP A 86 -20.18 -18.38 -5.37
CA ASP A 86 -20.17 -18.55 -3.92
C ASP A 86 -18.80 -18.28 -3.33
N VAL A 87 -17.72 -18.71 -4.01
CA VAL A 87 -16.35 -18.40 -3.60
C VAL A 87 -16.10 -16.89 -3.69
N LEU A 88 -16.39 -16.25 -4.83
CA LEU A 88 -16.14 -14.82 -5.05
C LEU A 88 -16.99 -13.91 -4.15
N THR A 89 -18.20 -14.34 -3.80
CA THR A 89 -19.11 -13.58 -2.92
C THR A 89 -19.01 -13.96 -1.44
N SER A 90 -18.17 -14.94 -1.11
CA SER A 90 -17.92 -15.30 0.29
C SER A 90 -17.27 -14.15 1.06
N SER A 91 -17.62 -14.02 2.34
CA SER A 91 -17.01 -13.04 3.24
C SER A 91 -15.49 -13.21 3.39
N ASN A 92 -14.99 -14.43 3.20
CA ASN A 92 -13.57 -14.78 3.30
C ASN A 92 -12.76 -14.43 2.04
N TYR A 93 -13.38 -14.24 0.88
CA TYR A 93 -12.67 -13.93 -0.36
C TYR A 93 -11.95 -12.58 -0.30
N SER A 94 -12.45 -11.64 0.51
CA SER A 94 -11.78 -10.36 0.76
C SER A 94 -10.35 -10.53 1.31
N LYS A 95 -10.08 -11.58 2.09
CA LYS A 95 -8.74 -11.89 2.62
C LYS A 95 -7.84 -12.47 1.53
N VAL A 96 -8.38 -13.42 0.76
CA VAL A 96 -7.68 -14.04 -0.38
C VAL A 96 -7.32 -12.98 -1.43
N LEU A 97 -8.25 -12.10 -1.76
CA LEU A 97 -8.01 -11.00 -2.70
C LEU A 97 -6.94 -10.04 -2.20
N ARG A 98 -6.89 -9.73 -0.90
CA ARG A 98 -5.82 -8.90 -0.31
C ARG A 98 -4.46 -9.58 -0.46
N GLU A 99 -4.38 -10.88 -0.18
CA GLU A 99 -3.15 -11.65 -0.33
C GLU A 99 -2.67 -11.67 -1.79
N ILE A 100 -3.56 -11.93 -2.74
CA ILE A 100 -3.25 -11.92 -4.17
C ILE A 100 -2.82 -10.52 -4.64
N MET A 101 -3.44 -9.45 -4.13
CA MET A 101 -3.06 -8.06 -4.45
C MET A 101 -1.68 -7.66 -3.91
N THR A 102 -1.13 -8.37 -2.92
CA THR A 102 0.24 -8.12 -2.45
C THR A 102 1.31 -8.75 -3.34
N ASP A 103 0.94 -9.68 -4.22
CA ASP A 103 1.86 -10.24 -5.23
C ASP A 103 2.14 -9.18 -6.30
N THR A 104 3.42 -8.86 -6.51
CA THR A 104 3.88 -7.83 -7.45
C THR A 104 3.59 -8.18 -8.91
N LYS A 105 3.57 -9.46 -9.28
CA LYS A 105 3.23 -9.90 -10.64
C LYS A 105 1.75 -9.68 -10.91
N PHE A 106 0.90 -10.16 -9.99
CA PHE A 106 -0.54 -9.95 -10.10
C PHE A 106 -0.90 -8.47 -10.06
N ALA A 107 -0.37 -7.70 -9.10
CA ALA A 107 -0.60 -6.27 -8.99
C ALA A 107 -0.14 -5.52 -10.25
N GLY A 108 0.98 -5.91 -10.85
CA GLY A 108 1.48 -5.32 -12.09
C GLY A 108 0.58 -5.58 -13.30
N GLU A 109 0.10 -6.81 -13.47
CA GLU A 109 -0.84 -7.16 -14.55
C GLU A 109 -2.22 -6.54 -14.33
N PHE A 110 -2.71 -6.58 -13.09
CA PHE A 110 -3.96 -5.93 -12.70
C PHE A 110 -3.90 -4.43 -12.96
N ALA A 111 -2.85 -3.75 -12.51
CA ALA A 111 -2.65 -2.32 -12.74
C ALA A 111 -2.62 -1.98 -14.23
N LYS A 112 -1.99 -2.81 -15.07
CA LYS A 112 -2.01 -2.63 -16.54
C LYS A 112 -3.41 -2.79 -17.11
N ALA A 113 -4.15 -3.80 -16.67
CA ALA A 113 -5.51 -4.06 -17.15
C ALA A 113 -6.47 -2.92 -16.80
N VAL A 114 -6.38 -2.37 -15.59
CA VAL A 114 -7.28 -1.29 -15.12
C VAL A 114 -6.75 0.12 -15.42
N SER A 115 -5.52 0.27 -15.91
CA SER A 115 -4.85 1.58 -16.07
C SER A 115 -5.68 2.58 -16.88
N LYS A 116 -6.29 2.12 -17.98
CA LYS A 116 -7.09 2.97 -18.87
C LYS A 116 -8.33 3.51 -18.16
N ASP A 117 -9.07 2.63 -17.51
CA ASP A 117 -10.31 2.98 -16.83
C ASP A 117 -10.02 3.78 -15.56
N ASN A 118 -8.95 3.45 -14.83
CA ASN A 118 -8.50 4.22 -13.67
C ASN A 118 -8.11 5.66 -14.07
N LYS A 119 -7.44 5.85 -15.22
CA LYS A 119 -7.15 7.18 -15.76
C LYS A 119 -8.42 7.94 -16.13
N GLN A 120 -9.43 7.26 -16.65
CA GLN A 120 -10.71 7.88 -16.96
C GLN A 120 -11.45 8.30 -15.68
N ILE A 121 -11.52 7.43 -14.68
CA ILE A 121 -12.10 7.72 -13.35
C ILE A 121 -11.42 8.95 -12.74
N HIS A 122 -10.09 9.01 -12.70
CA HIS A 122 -9.39 10.18 -12.18
C HIS A 122 -9.69 11.47 -12.96
N LYS A 123 -9.82 11.40 -14.30
CA LYS A 123 -10.21 12.58 -15.10
C LYS A 123 -11.64 13.03 -14.85
N GLU A 124 -12.55 12.10 -14.60
CA GLU A 124 -13.95 12.39 -14.28
C GLU A 124 -14.07 12.95 -12.86
N LEU A 125 -13.39 12.36 -11.88
CA LEU A 125 -13.29 12.87 -10.52
C LEU A 125 -12.77 14.30 -10.48
N LEU A 126 -11.75 14.64 -11.28
CA LEU A 126 -11.26 16.02 -11.36
C LEU A 126 -12.31 17.05 -11.83
N LYS A 127 -13.38 16.60 -12.50
CA LYS A 127 -14.50 17.46 -12.92
C LYS A 127 -15.62 17.50 -11.87
N ASP A 128 -15.59 16.61 -10.90
CA ASP A 128 -16.60 16.54 -9.85
C ASP A 128 -16.36 17.65 -8.81
N PRO A 129 -17.40 18.45 -8.45
CA PRO A 129 -17.25 19.56 -7.52
C PRO A 129 -16.88 19.11 -6.10
N THR A 130 -17.30 17.93 -5.66
CA THR A 130 -17.00 17.39 -4.32
C THR A 130 -15.52 17.03 -4.25
N TYR A 131 -15.02 16.30 -5.24
CA TYR A 131 -13.60 15.95 -5.32
C TYR A 131 -12.70 17.18 -5.46
N GLN A 132 -13.13 18.21 -6.19
CA GLN A 132 -12.42 19.49 -6.26
C GLN A 132 -12.32 20.18 -4.90
N GLN A 133 -13.40 20.17 -4.10
CA GLN A 133 -13.37 20.73 -2.74
C GLN A 133 -12.39 19.98 -1.84
N GLU A 134 -12.38 18.65 -1.92
CA GLU A 134 -11.41 17.83 -1.19
C GLU A 134 -9.98 18.14 -1.63
N LEU A 135 -9.71 18.26 -2.95
CA LEU A 135 -8.39 18.65 -3.44
C LEU A 135 -7.96 20.03 -2.95
N VAL A 136 -8.87 21.01 -2.94
CA VAL A 136 -8.59 22.34 -2.38
C VAL A 136 -8.28 22.26 -0.88
N SER A 137 -8.94 21.37 -0.15
CA SER A 137 -8.62 21.13 1.26
C SER A 137 -7.20 20.57 1.44
N VAL A 138 -6.78 19.66 0.55
CA VAL A 138 -5.41 19.12 0.53
C VAL A 138 -4.38 20.21 0.24
N PHE A 139 -4.66 21.13 -0.70
CA PHE A 139 -3.78 22.28 -0.96
C PHE A 139 -3.67 23.26 0.23
N LYS A 140 -4.64 23.27 1.14
CA LYS A 140 -4.62 24.12 2.35
C LYS A 140 -3.89 23.47 3.54
N THR A 141 -3.40 22.24 3.39
CA THR A 141 -2.59 21.57 4.40
C THR A 141 -1.29 22.35 4.68
N GLY A 142 -0.71 22.15 5.87
CA GLY A 142 0.51 22.85 6.29
C GLY A 142 1.67 22.64 5.33
N ASP A 143 1.88 21.41 4.88
CA ASP A 143 2.98 21.05 3.98
C ASP A 143 2.88 21.76 2.63
N MET A 144 1.67 21.82 2.06
CA MET A 144 1.44 22.53 0.79
C MET A 144 1.61 24.04 0.93
N LYS A 145 1.24 24.62 2.09
CA LYS A 145 1.53 26.04 2.38
C LYS A 145 3.04 26.31 2.44
N THR A 146 3.82 25.39 3.01
CA THR A 146 5.29 25.51 3.05
C THR A 146 5.88 25.52 1.65
N VAL A 147 5.48 24.57 0.79
CA VAL A 147 5.91 24.52 -0.62
C VAL A 147 5.51 25.80 -1.37
N LEU A 148 4.28 26.29 -1.16
CA LEU A 148 3.83 27.55 -1.76
C LEU A 148 4.64 28.74 -1.26
N PHE A 149 4.95 28.81 0.03
CA PHE A 149 5.77 29.86 0.61
C PHE A 149 7.22 29.82 0.13
N GLU A 150 7.82 28.64 0.01
CA GLU A 150 9.15 28.48 -0.58
C GLU A 150 9.18 28.94 -2.04
N THR A 151 8.11 28.67 -2.79
CA THR A 151 7.95 29.17 -4.16
C THR A 151 8.01 30.70 -4.22
N THR A 152 7.45 31.41 -3.22
CA THR A 152 7.55 32.88 -3.16
C THR A 152 8.97 33.41 -2.90
N LYS A 153 9.87 32.59 -2.39
CA LYS A 153 11.28 32.97 -2.15
C LYS A 153 12.17 32.76 -3.37
N THR A 154 11.67 32.09 -4.41
CA THR A 154 12.42 31.86 -5.65
C THR A 154 12.79 33.17 -6.34
N ALA A 155 13.89 33.15 -7.10
CA ALA A 155 14.36 34.33 -7.83
C ALA A 155 13.32 34.80 -8.87
N GLU A 156 12.65 33.87 -9.54
CA GLU A 156 11.60 34.18 -10.52
C GLU A 156 10.41 34.90 -9.89
N TYR A 157 9.92 34.40 -8.75
CA TYR A 157 8.84 35.09 -8.03
C TYR A 157 9.27 36.47 -7.54
N ARG A 158 10.51 36.61 -7.03
CA ARG A 158 11.04 37.91 -6.63
C ARG A 158 11.16 38.89 -7.80
N LYS A 159 11.56 38.44 -8.98
CA LYS A 159 11.61 39.27 -10.19
C LYS A 159 10.23 39.74 -10.60
N GLN A 160 9.25 38.85 -10.60
CA GLN A 160 7.85 39.20 -10.88
C GLN A 160 7.29 40.17 -9.83
N MET A 161 7.58 39.93 -8.55
CA MET A 161 7.20 40.81 -7.45
C MET A 161 7.82 42.20 -7.58
N MET A 162 9.12 42.29 -7.93
CA MET A 162 9.79 43.57 -8.17
C MET A 162 9.20 44.32 -9.36
N SER A 163 8.81 43.63 -10.43
CA SER A 163 8.09 44.24 -11.56
C SER A 163 6.74 44.81 -11.11
N ALA A 164 5.95 44.01 -10.39
CA ALA A 164 4.65 44.44 -9.89
C ALA A 164 4.76 45.62 -8.93
N VAL A 165 5.77 45.65 -8.05
CA VAL A 165 6.05 46.80 -7.18
C VAL A 165 6.48 48.02 -8.00
N GLY A 166 7.31 47.84 -9.03
CA GLY A 166 7.69 48.92 -9.94
C GLY A 166 6.48 49.54 -10.65
N GLU A 167 5.58 48.70 -11.16
CA GLU A 167 4.33 49.13 -11.78
C GLU A 167 3.39 49.82 -10.76
N ALA A 168 3.31 49.31 -9.54
CA ALA A 168 2.52 49.91 -8.47
C ALA A 168 3.04 51.31 -8.10
N ILE A 169 4.36 51.50 -8.00
CA ILE A 169 4.95 52.83 -7.75
C ILE A 169 4.70 53.78 -8.91
N GLN A 170 4.55 53.27 -10.14
CA GLN A 170 4.21 54.10 -11.28
C GLN A 170 2.74 54.56 -11.27
N ASN A 171 1.86 53.89 -10.50
CA ASN A 171 0.46 54.25 -10.38
C ASN A 171 0.29 55.66 -9.76
N PRO A 172 -0.46 56.57 -10.42
CA PRO A 172 -0.68 57.93 -9.93
C PRO A 172 -1.20 58.01 -8.49
N VAL A 173 -2.08 57.10 -8.08
CA VAL A 173 -2.62 57.08 -6.71
C VAL A 173 -1.50 56.77 -5.70
N PHE A 174 -0.66 55.78 -6.02
CA PHE A 174 0.47 55.42 -5.16
C PHE A 174 1.53 56.52 -5.10
N LYS A 175 1.81 57.19 -6.24
CA LYS A 175 2.73 58.34 -6.26
C LYS A 175 2.25 59.48 -5.40
N LEU A 176 0.97 59.80 -5.43
CA LEU A 176 0.39 60.87 -4.61
C LEU A 176 0.50 60.53 -3.12
N GLU A 177 0.21 59.29 -2.74
CA GLU A 177 0.38 58.81 -1.36
C GLU A 177 1.85 58.90 -0.93
N LEU A 178 2.78 58.46 -1.77
CA LEU A 178 4.22 58.53 -1.50
C LEU A 178 4.70 59.98 -1.35
N MET A 179 4.23 60.89 -2.20
CA MET A 179 4.55 62.32 -2.11
C MET A 179 3.98 62.95 -0.84
N LYS A 180 2.79 62.52 -0.40
CA LYS A 180 2.20 62.97 0.87
C LYS A 180 3.02 62.53 2.06
N ILE A 181 3.43 61.25 2.11
CA ILE A 181 4.33 60.72 3.14
C ILE A 181 5.65 61.50 3.15
N LEU A 182 6.25 61.74 1.99
CA LEU A 182 7.48 62.55 1.89
C LEU A 182 7.29 63.97 2.44
N GLN A 183 6.16 64.61 2.14
CA GLN A 183 5.84 65.94 2.67
C GLN A 183 5.67 65.92 4.19
N ASP A 184 5.06 64.88 4.74
CA ASP A 184 4.83 64.77 6.19
C ASP A 184 6.15 64.51 6.93
N VAL A 185 7.02 63.64 6.41
CA VAL A 185 8.38 63.42 6.98
C VAL A 185 9.22 64.71 6.91
N VAL A 186 9.18 65.43 5.79
CA VAL A 186 9.89 66.71 5.66
C VAL A 186 9.34 67.75 6.64
N LYS A 187 8.03 67.79 6.86
CA LYS A 187 7.45 68.68 7.89
C LYS A 187 7.91 68.28 9.28
N GLU A 188 7.92 66.99 9.62
CA GLU A 188 8.37 66.51 10.94
C GLU A 188 9.85 66.82 11.21
N GLU A 189 10.73 66.66 10.21
CA GLU A 189 12.16 66.99 10.32
C GLU A 189 12.44 68.50 10.33
N LEU A 190 11.62 69.30 9.63
CA LEU A 190 11.75 70.77 9.61
C LEU A 190 11.04 71.47 10.77
N THR A 191 10.11 70.80 11.45
CA THR A 191 9.61 71.27 12.74
C THR A 191 10.61 70.86 13.82
N PRO A 192 11.35 71.81 14.43
CA PRO A 192 12.17 71.47 15.58
C PRO A 192 11.26 70.85 16.64
N LYS A 193 11.52 69.59 17.01
CA LYS A 193 11.04 69.06 18.28
C LYS A 193 11.49 70.07 19.34
N PRO A 194 10.59 70.64 20.15
CA PRO A 194 11.02 71.55 21.20
C PRO A 194 12.03 70.79 22.06
N GLU A 195 13.30 71.21 21.97
CA GLU A 195 14.25 70.94 23.01
C GLU A 195 13.61 71.45 24.30
N ASP A 196 13.44 70.55 25.26
CA ASP A 196 13.17 70.89 26.65
C ASP A 196 14.34 71.72 27.20
N SER A 197 14.40 73.00 26.81
CA SER A 197 15.21 74.02 27.43
C SER A 197 14.40 74.65 28.57
N LYS A 198 14.42 73.97 29.72
CA LYS A 198 14.31 74.66 31.02
C LYS A 198 15.71 74.76 31.62
N GLY A 199 16.36 75.90 31.35
CA GLY A 199 17.52 76.34 32.10
C GLY A 199 17.11 76.95 33.45
N GLY A 200 17.92 76.68 34.48
CA GLY A 200 18.36 77.75 35.39
C GLY A 200 18.07 77.62 36.89
N SER A 201 19.07 77.08 37.60
CA SER A 201 19.63 77.57 38.87
C SER A 201 18.88 77.38 40.20
N SER A 202 19.44 76.54 41.08
CA SER A 202 19.71 76.95 42.47
C SER A 202 20.86 76.12 43.08
N SER A 203 21.85 76.88 43.54
CA SER A 203 22.94 76.62 44.48
C SER A 203 22.75 75.53 45.54
N GLY A 204 23.86 74.84 45.89
CA GLY A 204 24.09 74.44 47.28
C GLY A 204 24.71 73.06 47.51
N GLY A 205 26.06 73.01 47.58
CA GLY A 205 26.80 72.36 48.68
C GLY A 205 26.83 70.83 48.83
N GLY A 206 28.05 70.29 48.81
CA GLY A 206 28.50 69.41 49.90
C GLY A 206 28.43 67.89 49.70
N GLU A 207 29.61 67.32 49.44
CA GLU A 207 30.22 66.27 50.27
C GLU A 207 29.70 64.81 50.23
N SER A 208 30.59 63.95 49.72
CA SER A 208 31.03 62.64 50.27
C SER A 208 30.15 61.38 50.17
N GLY A 209 30.87 60.27 49.98
CA GLY A 209 30.42 58.87 50.06
C GLY A 209 30.06 58.30 48.70
N GLY A 210 30.74 57.32 48.11
CA GLY A 210 31.50 56.22 48.70
C GLY A 210 31.05 54.93 48.01
N GLN A 211 31.95 54.36 47.20
CA GLN A 211 32.24 52.92 47.06
C GLN A 211 31.10 51.89 46.89
N SER A 212 31.13 51.20 45.74
CA SER A 212 31.06 49.72 45.54
C SER A 212 30.46 49.44 44.16
N GLY A 213 30.96 48.56 43.30
CA GLY A 213 32.00 47.54 43.43
C GLY A 213 31.72 46.41 42.40
N GLY A 214 32.77 45.88 41.78
CA GLY A 214 32.83 44.60 41.03
C GLY A 214 32.18 44.62 39.63
N GLY A 215 32.82 44.22 38.53
CA GLY A 215 33.80 43.14 38.31
C GLY A 215 33.06 42.02 37.55
N GLU A 216 33.22 41.85 36.24
CA GLU A 216 34.30 41.16 35.50
C GLU A 216 33.91 39.72 35.10
N GLY A 217 34.29 39.32 33.87
CA GLY A 217 34.29 37.94 33.36
C GLY A 217 32.99 37.53 32.62
N GLY A 218 32.95 37.26 31.31
CA GLY A 218 33.98 36.80 30.40
C GLY A 218 34.07 35.27 30.45
N ASP A 219 33.47 34.57 29.48
CA ASP A 219 33.99 33.28 29.02
C ASP A 219 33.53 32.94 27.60
N GLN A 220 34.52 32.69 26.76
CA GLN A 220 34.42 32.10 25.43
C GLN A 220 34.64 30.62 25.60
N GLN A 221 33.81 29.78 24.98
CA GLN A 221 34.27 28.45 24.60
C GLN A 221 33.74 28.07 23.22
N SER A 222 34.61 28.29 22.25
CA SER A 222 34.73 27.52 21.03
C SER A 222 35.07 26.07 21.35
N GLU A 223 34.33 25.12 20.78
CA GLU A 223 34.92 23.81 20.47
C GLU A 223 34.51 23.37 19.06
N SER A 224 35.55 22.98 18.34
CA SER A 224 35.61 22.61 16.93
C SER A 224 35.82 21.10 16.85
N GLY A 225 35.20 20.46 15.85
CA GLY A 225 35.52 19.10 15.38
C GLY A 225 34.25 18.45 14.85
N GLY A 226 34.13 17.97 13.60
CA GLY A 226 35.13 17.51 12.65
C GLY A 226 35.01 16.01 12.47
N GLY A 227 34.42 15.56 11.35
CA GLY A 227 34.71 14.27 10.72
C GLY A 227 33.67 13.15 10.85
N GLN A 228 32.86 13.00 9.79
CA GLN A 228 32.77 11.79 8.95
C GLN A 228 31.94 12.07 7.69
#